data_AF-A0A7V9ULZ3-F1
#
_entry.id   AF-A0A7V9ULZ3-F1
#
_cell.length_a   1.000
_cell.length_b   1.000
_cell.length_c   1.000
_cell.angle_alpha   90.00
_cell.angle_beta   90.00
_cell.angle_gamma   90.00
#
_symmetry.space_group_name_H-M   'P 1'
#
loop_
_entity.id
_entity.type
_entity.pdbx_description
1 polymer ?
#
loop_
_entity_poly.entity_id
_entity_poly.type
_entity_poly.pdbx_seq_one_letter_code
_entity_poly.pdbx_strand_id
1 'polypeptide(L)'
;MKKTRSRIVIQRDVLLVEIERRCQDAQCTARTRLGLTKDEARTYCGFECERCGQFWDDLLIERDVPEWWEELTITDLYAVRENRSGAPEKASEVVKRMSENYRRNQATGDEEENSF
;
A
#
# COMPACT_ATOMS: atom_id res chain seq x y z
N MET A 1 -50.37 12.54 24.38
CA MET A 1 -48.98 12.75 23.93
C MET A 1 -48.51 11.50 23.21
N LYS A 2 -48.22 11.57 21.90
CA LYS A 2 -47.76 10.40 21.12
C LYS A 2 -46.27 10.18 21.38
N LYS A 3 -45.93 9.02 21.96
CA LYS A 3 -44.55 8.62 22.27
C LYS A 3 -43.87 8.19 20.96
N THR A 4 -43.06 9.07 20.37
CA THR A 4 -42.27 8.75 19.18
C THR A 4 -41.19 7.74 19.57
N ARG A 5 -41.24 6.54 18.98
CA ARG A 5 -40.19 5.53 19.17
C ARG A 5 -38.95 6.01 18.42
N SER A 6 -37.85 6.25 19.13
CA SER A 6 -36.56 6.53 18.52
C SER A 6 -36.07 5.26 17.80
N ARG A 7 -35.81 5.37 16.50
CA ARG A 7 -35.22 4.30 15.70
C ARG A 7 -33.71 4.46 15.78
N ILE A 8 -33.03 3.56 16.48
CA ILE A 8 -31.57 3.52 16.51
C ILE A 8 -31.10 3.06 15.13
N VAL A 9 -30.34 3.91 14.44
CA VAL A 9 -29.66 3.56 13.18
C VAL A 9 -28.19 3.39 13.50
N ILE A 10 -27.67 2.18 13.28
CA ILE A 10 -26.24 1.90 13.39
C ILE A 10 -25.68 1.97 11.97
N GLN A 11 -24.89 2.99 11.69
CA GLN A 11 -24.14 3.07 10.43
C GLN A 11 -23.07 1.97 10.44
N ARG A 12 -22.96 1.25 9.33
CA ARG A 12 -21.97 0.19 9.14
C ARG A 12 -21.18 0.54 7.89
N ASP A 13 -19.90 0.81 8.07
CA ASP A 13 -18.99 1.00 6.96
C ASP A 13 -18.33 -0.33 6.58
N VAL A 14 -18.04 -0.50 5.30
CA VAL A 14 -17.42 -1.73 4.79
C VAL A 14 -15.93 -1.68 5.11
N LEU A 15 -15.47 -2.67 5.88
CA LEU A 15 -14.05 -2.97 6.04
C LEU A 15 -13.49 -3.39 4.68
N LEU A 16 -12.55 -2.62 4.14
CA LEU A 16 -11.96 -2.88 2.83
C LEU A 16 -10.75 -3.80 2.95
N VAL A 17 -9.86 -3.50 3.89
CA VAL A 17 -8.58 -4.22 4.06
C VAL A 17 -8.23 -4.35 5.52
N GLU A 18 -7.57 -5.44 5.87
CA GLU A 18 -6.92 -5.62 7.15
C GLU A 18 -5.42 -5.78 6.93
N ILE A 19 -4.63 -5.03 7.70
CA ILE A 19 -3.16 -5.10 7.65
C ILE A 19 -2.61 -5.33 9.06
N GLU A 20 -1.47 -6.01 9.15
CA GLU A 20 -0.70 -6.14 10.38
C GLU A 20 0.57 -5.30 10.28
N ARG A 21 0.80 -4.45 11.27
CA ARG A 21 2.02 -3.65 11.39
C ARG A 21 2.78 -4.03 12.65
N ARG A 22 4.11 -4.03 12.57
CA ARG A 22 5.00 -4.28 13.70
C ARG A 22 5.58 -2.97 14.18
N CYS A 23 5.54 -2.74 15.49
CA CYS A 23 6.20 -1.60 16.13
C CYS A 23 7.69 -1.58 15.79
N GLN A 24 8.18 -0.43 15.31
CA GLN A 24 9.57 -0.27 14.88
C GLN A 24 10.55 -0.16 16.06
N ASP A 25 10.05 0.07 17.28
CA ASP A 25 10.86 0.02 18.50
C ASP A 25 11.37 -1.42 18.75
N ALA A 26 12.69 -1.56 18.80
CA ALA A 26 13.41 -2.81 19.00
C ALA A 26 13.07 -3.50 20.35
N GLN A 27 12.65 -2.75 21.37
CA GLN A 27 12.23 -3.30 22.66
C GLN A 27 10.74 -3.68 22.67
N CYS A 28 9.91 -3.03 21.84
CA CYS A 28 8.47 -3.25 21.81
C CYS A 28 8.10 -4.42 20.89
N THR A 29 8.40 -4.29 19.60
CA THR A 29 8.11 -5.25 18.52
C THR A 29 6.66 -5.79 18.46
N ALA A 30 5.73 -5.13 19.15
CA ALA A 30 4.33 -5.52 19.19
C ALA A 30 3.70 -5.47 17.80
N ARG A 31 2.71 -6.33 17.56
CA ARG A 31 1.93 -6.34 16.33
C ARG A 31 0.61 -5.63 16.57
N THR A 32 0.24 -4.75 15.65
CA THR A 32 -1.02 -4.01 15.65
C THR A 32 -1.77 -4.38 14.38
N ARG A 33 -3.03 -4.83 14.53
CA ARG A 33 -3.90 -5.18 13.41
C ARG A 33 -4.84 -4.01 13.14
N LEU A 34 -4.79 -3.50 11.91
CA LEU A 34 -5.56 -2.34 11.49
C LEU A 34 -6.62 -2.81 10.50
N GLY A 35 -7.88 -2.57 10.82
CA GLY A 35 -8.97 -2.70 9.86
C GLY A 35 -9.27 -1.33 9.26
N LEU A 36 -9.10 -1.20 7.94
CA LEU A 36 -9.31 0.07 7.23
C LEU A 36 -10.53 -0.05 6.32
N THR A 37 -11.47 0.86 6.50
CA THR A 37 -12.52 1.13 5.51
C THR A 37 -11.91 1.71 4.24
N LYS A 38 -12.72 1.84 3.19
CA LYS A 38 -12.27 2.45 1.93
C LYS A 38 -11.73 3.86 2.11
N ASP A 39 -12.36 4.69 2.93
CA ASP A 39 -11.93 6.08 3.11
C ASP A 39 -10.68 6.16 3.96
N GLU A 40 -10.59 5.36 5.04
CA GLU A 40 -9.39 5.28 5.88
C GLU A 40 -8.18 4.76 5.09
N ALA A 41 -8.36 3.74 4.24
CA ALA A 41 -7.30 3.20 3.40
C ALA A 41 -6.73 4.25 2.43
N ARG A 42 -7.53 5.22 1.98
CA ARG A 42 -7.07 6.30 1.08
C ARG A 42 -6.22 7.35 1.78
N THR A 43 -6.40 7.52 3.09
CA THR A 43 -5.68 8.50 3.92
C THR A 43 -4.67 7.86 4.86
N TYR A 44 -4.53 6.54 4.81
CA TYR A 44 -3.63 5.79 5.67
C TYR A 44 -2.18 6.19 5.42
N CYS A 45 -1.51 6.66 6.47
CA CYS A 45 -0.14 7.17 6.43
C CYS A 45 0.74 6.65 7.57
N GLY A 46 0.20 5.81 8.45
CA GLY A 46 0.91 5.31 9.63
C GLY A 46 -0.04 4.66 10.64
N PHE A 47 0.51 4.22 11.76
CA PHE A 47 -0.26 3.57 12.83
C PHE A 47 0.28 3.91 14.21
N GLU A 48 -0.62 3.91 15.20
CA GLU A 48 -0.25 3.98 16.61
C GLU A 48 -0.07 2.56 17.17
N CYS A 49 1.05 2.32 17.84
CA CYS A 49 1.31 1.04 18.49
C CYS A 49 0.43 0.90 19.75
N GLU A 50 -0.41 -0.14 19.79
CA GLU A 50 -1.31 -0.42 20.94
C GLU A 50 -0.57 -0.67 22.27
N ARG A 51 0.72 -1.00 22.23
CA ARG A 51 1.52 -1.28 23.43
C ARG A 51 2.25 -0.05 23.97
N CYS A 52 2.93 0.71 23.12
CA CYS A 52 3.74 1.87 23.57
C CYS A 52 3.11 3.23 23.28
N GLY A 53 1.99 3.28 22.54
CA GLY A 53 1.31 4.53 22.16
C GLY A 53 2.09 5.38 21.16
N GLN A 54 3.21 4.88 20.64
CA GLN A 54 4.01 5.61 19.67
C GLN A 54 3.37 5.52 18.29
N PHE A 55 3.26 6.66 17.60
CA PHE A 55 2.88 6.71 16.20
C PHE A 55 4.09 6.43 15.30
N TRP A 56 3.87 5.59 14.29
CA TRP A 56 4.85 5.24 13.27
C TRP A 56 4.30 5.59 11.89
N ASP A 57 5.09 6.27 11.08
CA ASP A 57 4.78 6.50 9.67
C ASP A 57 4.78 5.16 8.91
N ASP A 58 3.98 5.07 7.85
CA ASP A 58 3.87 3.89 7.00
C ASP A 58 5.08 3.74 6.06
N LEU A 59 6.25 3.54 6.64
CA LEU A 59 7.50 3.32 5.96
C LEU A 59 7.88 1.85 6.09
N LEU A 60 8.07 1.17 4.96
CA LEU A 60 8.66 -0.17 4.92
C LEU A 60 10.15 -0.05 5.22
N ILE A 61 10.63 -0.78 6.22
CA ILE A 61 12.06 -0.95 6.47
C ILE A 61 12.52 -2.31 5.96
N GLU A 62 13.83 -2.52 5.87
CA GLU A 62 14.45 -3.76 5.37
C GLU A 62 13.89 -5.03 6.04
N ARG A 63 13.54 -4.94 7.33
CA ARG A 63 12.96 -6.06 8.08
C ARG A 63 11.53 -6.43 7.67
N ASP A 64 10.82 -5.52 7.03
CA ASP A 64 9.43 -5.71 6.59
C ASP A 64 9.36 -6.27 5.16
N VAL A 65 10.48 -6.27 4.44
CA VAL A 65 10.60 -6.78 3.08
C VAL A 65 10.96 -8.27 3.14
N PRO A 66 10.07 -9.20 2.77
CA PRO A 66 10.40 -10.62 2.74
C PRO A 66 11.42 -10.94 1.64
N GLU A 67 12.26 -11.96 1.88
CA GLU A 67 13.27 -12.41 0.91
C GLU A 67 12.64 -12.80 -0.46
N TRP A 68 11.47 -13.44 -0.45
CA TRP A 68 10.75 -13.82 -1.67
C TRP A 68 10.20 -12.64 -2.47
N TRP A 69 10.21 -11.43 -1.91
CA TRP A 69 9.75 -10.23 -2.62
C TRP A 69 10.78 -9.77 -3.66
N GLU A 70 12.07 -10.15 -3.50
CA GLU A 70 13.11 -9.91 -4.51
C GLU A 70 12.84 -10.69 -5.81
N GLU A 71 12.08 -11.79 -5.75
CA GLU A 71 11.71 -12.60 -6.91
C GLU A 71 10.54 -12.00 -7.71
N LEU A 72 9.70 -11.18 -7.08
CA LEU A 72 8.54 -10.53 -7.69
C LEU A 72 8.92 -9.23 -8.42
N THR A 73 9.91 -9.31 -9.32
CA THR A 73 10.43 -8.22 -10.18
C THR A 73 9.41 -7.64 -11.18
N ILE A 74 8.15 -7.53 -10.79
CA ILE A 74 7.19 -6.63 -11.40
C ILE A 74 7.48 -5.24 -10.81
N THR A 75 8.46 -4.56 -11.40
CA THR A 75 9.00 -3.23 -11.03
C THR A 75 10.16 -3.27 -10.04
N ASP A 76 11.37 -3.05 -10.58
CA ASP A 76 12.65 -2.88 -9.90
C ASP A 76 12.58 -2.34 -8.46
N LEU A 77 12.79 -3.23 -7.49
CA LEU A 77 13.16 -2.89 -6.09
C LEU A 77 14.45 -2.05 -6.02
N TYR A 78 15.23 -1.97 -7.10
CA TYR A 78 16.36 -1.04 -7.25
C TYR A 78 15.93 0.43 -7.13
N ALA A 79 14.67 0.78 -7.43
CA ALA A 79 14.17 2.15 -7.25
C ALA A 79 14.13 2.60 -5.78
N VAL A 80 14.04 1.67 -4.82
CA VAL A 80 14.10 1.99 -3.38
C VAL A 80 15.55 2.14 -2.90
N ARG A 81 16.49 1.41 -3.50
CA ARG A 81 17.92 1.43 -3.12
C ARG A 81 18.69 2.63 -3.69
N GLU A 82 18.31 3.18 -4.85
CA GLU A 82 19.19 4.10 -5.60
C GLU A 82 18.93 5.61 -5.43
N ASN A 83 18.03 6.03 -4.53
CA ASN A 83 17.71 7.46 -4.39
C ASN A 83 18.61 8.25 -3.40
N ARG A 84 19.86 7.83 -3.21
CA ARG A 84 20.87 8.64 -2.52
C ARG A 84 21.81 9.41 -3.45
N SER A 85 21.72 9.25 -4.77
CA SER A 85 22.67 9.88 -5.70
C SER A 85 22.15 10.28 -7.09
N GLY A 86 20.86 10.16 -7.39
CA GLY A 86 20.27 10.57 -8.67
C GLY A 86 19.40 11.83 -8.55
N ALA A 87 19.57 12.80 -9.45
CA ALA A 87 18.70 13.97 -9.53
C ALA A 87 17.21 13.56 -9.67
N PRO A 88 16.26 14.32 -9.08
CA PRO A 88 14.87 13.91 -9.05
C PRO A 88 14.24 14.00 -10.45
N GLU A 89 14.10 12.87 -11.15
CA GLU A 89 13.13 12.77 -12.24
C GLU A 89 11.73 12.98 -11.64
N LYS A 90 10.94 13.85 -12.27
CA LYS A 90 9.58 14.14 -11.80
C LYS A 90 8.75 12.86 -11.93
N ALA A 91 8.05 12.45 -10.88
CA ALA A 91 7.21 11.25 -10.86
C ALA A 91 6.25 11.15 -12.08
N SER A 92 5.81 12.29 -12.62
CA SER A 92 4.99 12.38 -13.84
C SER A 92 5.65 11.78 -15.08
N GLU A 93 6.97 11.88 -15.20
CA GLU A 93 7.75 11.44 -16.35
C GLU A 93 7.96 9.92 -16.32
N VAL A 94 8.19 9.36 -15.13
CA VAL A 94 8.24 7.91 -14.88
C VAL A 94 6.90 7.25 -15.22
N VAL A 95 5.78 7.82 -14.73
CA VAL A 95 4.43 7.30 -15.02
C VAL A 95 4.12 7.34 -16.51
N LYS A 96 4.51 8.40 -17.22
CA LYS A 96 4.33 8.53 -18.67
C LYS A 96 5.09 7.43 -19.42
N ARG A 97 6.37 7.24 -19.10
CA ARG A 97 7.22 6.19 -19.70
C ARG A 97 6.65 4.79 -19.47
N MET A 98 6.21 4.49 -18.24
CA MET A 98 5.60 3.19 -17.91
C MET A 98 4.29 2.95 -18.66
N SER A 99 3.44 3.98 -18.77
CA SER A 99 2.17 3.91 -19.51
C SER A 99 2.37 3.69 -21.01
N GLU A 100 3.46 4.22 -21.58
CA GLU A 100 3.82 4.03 -22.99
C GLU A 100 4.38 2.63 -23.25
N ASN A 101 5.23 2.11 -22.36
CA ASN A 101 5.75 0.74 -22.46
C ASN A 101 4.64 -0.31 -22.31
N TYR A 102 3.70 -0.10 -21.38
CA TYR A 102 2.56 -1.00 -21.21
C TYR A 102 1.68 -1.07 -22.48
N ARG A 103 1.38 0.08 -23.10
CA ARG A 103 0.65 0.14 -24.37
C ARG A 103 1.39 -0.55 -25.51
N ARG A 104 2.71 -0.41 -25.57
CA ARG A 104 3.55 -1.08 -26.58
C ARG A 104 3.50 -2.60 -26.42
N ASN A 105 3.60 -3.09 -25.18
CA ASN A 105 3.59 -4.52 -24.90
C ASN A 105 2.23 -5.17 -25.17
N GLN A 106 1.11 -4.44 -24.98
CA GLN A 106 -0.21 -4.93 -25.41
C GLN A 106 -0.29 -5.05 -26.94
N ALA A 107 0.21 -4.06 -27.68
CA ALA A 107 0.19 -4.09 -29.14
C ALA A 107 1.04 -5.21 -29.75
N THR A 108 2.14 -5.61 -29.09
CA THR A 108 2.98 -6.74 -29.55
C THR A 108 2.48 -8.11 -29.10
N GLY A 109 1.66 -8.17 -28.04
CA GLY A 109 1.07 -9.44 -27.57
C GLY A 109 0.00 -10.00 -28.51
N ASP A 110 -0.63 -9.15 -29.31
CA ASP A 110 -1.69 -9.55 -30.25
C ASP A 110 -1.15 -10.16 -31.57
N GLU A 111 0.15 -10.03 -31.87
CA GLU A 111 0.75 -10.55 -33.12
C GLU A 111 1.30 -11.98 -33.00
N GLU A 112 1.57 -12.49 -31.78
CA GLU A 112 2.10 -13.85 -31.58
C GLU A 112 1.01 -14.93 -31.45
N GLU A 113 -0.25 -14.57 -31.18
CA GLU A 113 -1.35 -15.56 -31.03
C GLU A 113 -1.99 -16.02 -32.36
N ASN A 114 -1.53 -15.50 -33.52
CA ASN A 114 -2.15 -15.82 -34.82
C ASN A 114 -1.22 -16.41 -35.88
N SER A 115 -0.11 -17.02 -35.48
CA SER A 115 0.74 -17.79 -36.39
C SER A 115 1.27 -19.07 -35.73
N PHE A 116 0.42 -20.09 -35.64
CA PHE A 116 0.64 -21.49 -36.07
C PHE A 116 -0.38 -22.44 -35.43
#